data_AF-A0AAX3X685-F1
#
_entry.id   AF-A0AAX3X685-F1
#
_cell.length_a   1.000
_cell.length_b   1.000
_cell.length_c   1.000
_cell.angle_alpha   90.00
_cell.angle_beta   90.00
_cell.angle_gamma   90.00
#
_symmetry.space_group_name_H-M   'P 1'
#
loop_
_entity.id
_entity.type
_entity.pdbx_description
1 polymer ?
#
loop_
_entity_poly.entity_id
_entity_poly.type
_entity_poly.pdbx_seq_one_letter_code
_entity_poly.pdbx_strand_id
1 'polypeptide(L)'
;MDEYVNTFEPLDDPYLDIVLKSKFGKKHLRINFYWDPTESRDHLSVYLNSKQIENLNMYLSLATGKITKDNEQIKILYDQGILQGD
;
A
#
# COMPACT_ATOMS: atom_id res chain seq x y z
N MET A 1 -22.04 2.36 -11.44
CA MET A 1 -21.17 3.44 -10.92
C MET A 1 -19.79 3.16 -11.46
N ASP A 2 -19.30 4.06 -12.30
CA ASP A 2 -18.17 3.85 -13.18
C ASP A 2 -16.87 3.53 -12.42
N GLU A 3 -16.12 2.55 -12.95
CA GLU A 3 -14.76 2.25 -12.51
C GLU A 3 -13.86 3.39 -12.95
N TYR A 4 -13.28 4.12 -11.99
CA TYR A 4 -12.36 5.21 -12.29
C TYR A 4 -10.95 4.77 -11.92
N VAL A 5 -10.06 4.74 -12.92
CA VAL A 5 -8.63 4.47 -12.75
C VAL A 5 -7.92 5.78 -13.04
N ASN A 6 -7.45 6.45 -11.98
CA ASN A 6 -6.49 7.54 -12.12
C ASN A 6 -5.11 6.95 -11.85
N THR A 7 -4.34 6.77 -12.91
CA THR A 7 -2.89 6.66 -12.81
C THR A 7 -2.40 8.07 -12.53
N PHE A 8 -1.84 8.31 -11.35
CA PHE A 8 -1.13 9.56 -11.12
C PHE A 8 0.06 9.59 -12.07
N GLU A 9 0.48 10.76 -12.53
CA GLU A 9 1.69 10.88 -13.32
C GLU A 9 2.79 10.09 -12.60
N PRO A 10 3.41 9.11 -13.30
CA PRO A 10 4.43 8.30 -12.68
C PRO A 10 5.46 9.27 -12.11
N LEU A 11 5.87 9.02 -10.86
CA LEU A 11 7.16 9.53 -10.40
C LEU A 11 8.16 9.19 -11.52
N ASP A 12 9.13 10.06 -11.83
CA ASP A 12 10.20 9.77 -12.79
C ASP A 12 11.14 8.64 -12.30
N ASP A 13 10.57 7.58 -11.72
CA ASP A 13 11.20 6.38 -11.23
C ASP A 13 10.67 5.19 -12.07
N PRO A 14 11.47 4.66 -13.00
CA PRO A 14 11.05 3.55 -13.83
C PRO A 14 10.79 2.26 -13.04
N TYR A 15 11.26 2.15 -11.79
CA TYR A 15 11.07 0.97 -10.94
C TYR A 15 9.74 0.99 -10.17
N LEU A 16 8.97 2.07 -10.23
CA LEU A 16 7.79 2.24 -9.40
C LEU A 16 6.62 2.92 -10.13
N ASP A 17 5.44 2.32 -10.02
CA ASP A 17 4.20 2.91 -10.53
C ASP A 17 3.12 2.92 -9.43
N ILE A 18 2.43 4.06 -9.29
CA ILE A 18 1.40 4.30 -8.28
C ILE A 18 0.04 4.48 -8.97
N VAL A 19 -0.86 3.54 -8.75
CA VAL A 19 -2.19 3.51 -9.35
C VAL A 19 -3.26 3.67 -8.29
N LEU A 20 -4.09 4.72 -8.39
CA LEU A 20 -5.28 4.86 -7.56
C LEU A 20 -6.49 4.27 -8.30
N LYS A 21 -7.09 3.22 -7.74
CA LYS A 21 -8.30 2.60 -8.28
C LYS A 21 -9.49 2.87 -7.38
N SER A 22 -10.60 3.28 -7.97
CA SER A 22 -11.90 3.35 -7.28
C SER A 22 -12.86 2.36 -7.92
N LYS A 23 -13.28 1.35 -7.15
CA LYS A 23 -14.26 0.34 -7.60
C LYS A 23 -15.43 0.28 -6.62
N PHE A 24 -16.64 0.53 -7.10
CA PHE A 24 -17.87 0.50 -6.29
C PHE A 24 -17.79 1.35 -5.00
N GLY A 25 -17.20 2.54 -5.07
CA GLY A 25 -17.02 3.44 -3.92
C GLY A 25 -15.87 3.08 -2.98
N LYS A 26 -15.20 1.93 -3.18
CA LYS A 26 -13.98 1.57 -2.46
C LYS A 26 -12.76 2.11 -3.19
N LYS A 27 -11.98 2.94 -2.49
CA LYS A 27 -10.71 3.50 -2.98
C LYS A 27 -9.55 2.62 -2.53
N HIS A 28 -8.70 2.24 -3.48
CA HIS A 28 -7.51 1.45 -3.25
C HIS A 28 -6.31 2.11 -3.92
N LEU A 29 -5.17 2.05 -3.26
CA LEU A 29 -3.88 2.39 -3.81
C LEU A 29 -3.17 1.09 -4.19
N ARG A 30 -2.70 0.98 -5.42
CA ARG A 30 -1.84 -0.11 -5.86
C ARG A 30 -0.47 0.48 -6.18
N ILE A 31 0.57 -0.13 -5.63
CA ILE A 31 1.96 0.22 -5.92
C ILE A 31 2.58 -0.98 -6.63
N ASN A 32 3.11 -0.76 -7.83
CA ASN A 32 3.86 -1.76 -8.58
C ASN A 32 5.35 -1.50 -8.40
N PHE A 33 6.10 -2.51 -8.00
CA PHE A 33 7.57 -2.48 -7.93
C PHE A 33 8.12 -3.37 -9.04
N TYR A 34 8.79 -2.79 -10.03
CA TYR A 34 9.36 -3.50 -11.16
C TYR A 34 10.77 -4.00 -10.83
N TRP A 35 11.09 -5.23 -11.22
CA TRP A 35 12.42 -5.80 -10.98
C TRP A 35 13.42 -5.40 -12.06
N ASP A 36 12.96 -5.33 -13.30
CA ASP A 36 13.70 -4.83 -14.46
C ASP A 36 12.75 -3.97 -15.31
N PRO A 37 12.85 -2.63 -15.22
CA PRO A 37 11.91 -1.74 -15.89
C PRO A 37 12.12 -1.64 -17.40
N THR A 38 13.24 -2.16 -17.91
CA THR A 38 13.62 -2.08 -19.33
C THR A 38 13.20 -3.31 -20.13
N GLU A 39 13.17 -4.49 -19.51
CA GLU A 39 12.98 -5.75 -20.24
C GLU A 39 11.75 -6.57 -19.82
N SER A 40 11.25 -6.42 -18.59
CA SER A 40 10.17 -7.27 -18.07
C SER A 40 9.03 -6.48 -17.45
N ARG A 41 7.80 -6.94 -17.67
CA ARG A 41 6.63 -6.48 -16.91
C ARG A 41 6.52 -7.23 -15.57
N ASP A 42 7.57 -7.90 -15.11
CA ASP A 42 7.52 -8.59 -13.82
C ASP A 42 7.58 -7.56 -12.70
N HIS A 43 6.53 -7.55 -11.89
CA HIS A 43 6.37 -6.60 -10.82
C HIS A 43 5.68 -7.22 -9.61
N LEU A 44 6.08 -6.76 -8.43
CA LEU A 44 5.33 -7.00 -7.20
C LEU A 44 4.26 -5.93 -7.08
N SER A 45 2.99 -6.34 -6.98
CA SER A 45 1.88 -5.42 -6.72
C SER A 45 1.51 -5.43 -5.24
N VAL A 46 1.60 -4.28 -4.58
CA VAL A 46 1.10 -4.07 -3.22
C VAL A 46 -0.22 -3.32 -3.29
N TYR A 47 -1.25 -3.82 -2.63
CA TYR A 47 -2.59 -3.22 -2.58
C TYR A 47 -2.88 -2.71 -1.18
N LEU A 48 -3.19 -1.41 -1.08
CA LEU A 48 -3.51 -0.72 0.16
C LEU A 48 -4.91 -0.12 0.08
N ASN A 49 -5.76 -0.39 1.07
CA ASN A 49 -7.01 0.34 1.25
C ASN A 49 -6.77 1.66 2.00
N SER A 50 -7.80 2.51 2.08
CA SER A 50 -7.70 3.82 2.74
C SER A 50 -7.16 3.75 4.17
N LYS A 51 -7.63 2.78 4.98
CA LYS A 51 -7.17 2.60 6.36
C LYS A 51 -5.69 2.21 6.44
N GLN A 52 -5.22 1.38 5.50
CA GLN A 52 -3.81 0.98 5.44
C GLN A 52 -2.91 2.15 5.01
N ILE A 53 -3.39 2.99 4.09
CA ILE A 53 -2.67 4.20 3.65
C ILE A 53 -2.52 5.18 4.82
N GLU A 54 -3.60 5.46 5.54
CA GLU A 54 -3.59 6.35 6.73
C GLU A 54 -2.58 5.90 7.78
N ASN A 55 -2.35 4.59 7.89
CA ASN A 55 -1.47 3.99 8.90
C ASN A 55 -0.12 3.55 8.35
N LEU A 56 0.23 3.84 7.08
CA LEU A 56 1.40 3.28 6.39
C LEU A 56 2.71 3.50 7.15
N ASN A 57 2.91 4.69 7.74
CA ASN A 57 4.11 4.98 8.53
C ASN A 57 4.24 4.03 9.75
N MET A 58 3.12 3.65 10.34
CA MET A 58 3.05 2.72 11.46
C MET A 58 3.38 1.29 11.00
N TYR A 59 2.86 0.85 9.84
CA TYR A 59 3.25 -0.41 9.20
C TYR A 59 4.75 -0.48 8.95
N LEU A 60 5.33 0.57 8.34
CA LEU A 60 6.76 0.61 8.03
C LEU A 60 7.60 0.60 9.31
N SER A 61 7.20 1.35 10.33
CA SER A 61 7.90 1.40 11.61
C SER A 61 7.90 0.04 12.32
N LEU A 62 6.79 -0.71 12.24
CA LEU A 62 6.69 -2.07 12.76
C LEU A 62 7.59 -3.04 11.96
N ALA A 63 7.53 -2.99 10.62
CA ALA A 63 8.31 -3.86 9.74
C ALA A 63 9.83 -3.64 9.87
N THR A 64 10.28 -2.41 10.13
CA THR A 64 11.69 -2.09 10.36
C THR A 64 12.13 -2.25 11.81
N GLY A 65 11.28 -2.77 12.70
CA GLY A 65 11.58 -2.95 14.12
C GLY A 65 11.79 -1.67 14.93
N LYS A 66 11.34 -0.51 14.41
CA LYS A 66 11.40 0.77 15.13
C LYS A 66 10.36 0.87 16.24
N ILE A 67 9.23 0.17 16.06
CA ILE A 67 8.21 -0.05 17.08
C ILE A 67 7.91 -1.54 17.15
N THR A 68 7.40 -2.01 18.29
CA THR A 68 7.01 -3.40 18.50
C THR A 68 5.49 -3.52 18.61
N LYS A 69 4.98 -4.77 18.59
CA LYS A 69 3.55 -5.07 18.80
C LYS A 69 3.03 -4.64 20.17
N ASP A 70 3.92 -4.35 21.12
CA ASP A 70 3.53 -3.89 22.46
C ASP A 70 3.05 -2.43 22.49
N ASN A 71 3.35 -1.67 21.42
CA ASN A 71 2.87 -0.31 21.27
C ASN A 71 1.33 -0.25 21.25
N GLU A 72 0.73 0.58 22.10
CA GLU A 72 -0.74 0.67 22.24
C GLU A 72 -1.46 0.99 20.93
N GLN A 73 -0.88 1.86 20.09
CA GLN A 73 -1.49 2.20 18.80
C GLN A 73 -1.46 1.01 17.84
N ILE A 74 -0.43 0.17 17.90
CA ILE A 74 -0.35 -1.07 17.11
C ILE A 74 -1.41 -2.08 17.55
N LYS A 75 -1.61 -2.23 18.87
CA LYS A 75 -2.68 -3.10 19.41
C LYS A 75 -4.06 -2.68 18.90
N ILE A 76 -4.36 -1.38 18.94
CA ILE A 76 -5.63 -0.83 18.42
C ILE A 76 -5.81 -1.17 16.93
N LEU A 77 -4.76 -1.10 16.12
CA LEU A 77 -4.84 -1.42 14.70
C LEU A 77 -5.03 -2.92 14.42
N TYR A 78 -4.46 -3.80 15.26
CA TYR A 78 -4.73 -5.25 15.21
C TYR A 78 -6.17 -5.55 15.63
N ASP A 79 -6.66 -4.96 16.72
CA ASP A 79 -8.04 -5.14 17.21
C ASP A 79 -9.08 -4.69 16.19
N GLN A 80 -8.78 -3.64 15.41
CA GLN A 80 -9.64 -3.15 14.32
C GLN A 80 -9.55 -3.99 13.03
N GLY A 81 -8.73 -5.06 13.03
CA GLY A 81 -8.49 -5.91 11.87
C GLY A 81 -7.80 -5.18 10.70
N ILE A 82 -7.17 -4.04 10.98
CA ILE A 82 -6.45 -3.22 10.00
C ILE A 82 -5.08 -3.87 9.73
N LEU A 83 -4.34 -4.19 10.79
CA LEU A 83 -3.16 -5.06 10.72
C LEU A 83 -3.60 -6.53 10.71
N GLN A 84 -3.04 -7.33 9.81
CA GLN A 84 -3.27 -8.78 9.73
C GLN A 84 -1.94 -9.49 9.49
N GLY A 85 -1.65 -10.53 10.28
CA GLY A 85 -0.40 -11.30 10.23
C GLY A 85 0.38 -11.31 11.55
N ASP A 86 0.93 -12.48 11.87
CA ASP A 86 1.90 -12.70 12.95
C ASP A 86 3.29 -12.15 12.60
#